data_AF-A0A937NLJ0-F1
#
_entry.id   AF-A0A937NLJ0-F1
#
_cell.length_a   1.000
_cell.length_b   1.000
_cell.length_c   1.000
_cell.angle_alpha   90.00
_cell.angle_beta   90.00
_cell.angle_gamma   90.00
#
_symmetry.space_group_name_H-M   'P 1'
#
loop_
_entity.id
_entity.type
_entity.pdbx_description
1 polymer ?
#
loop_
_entity_poly.entity_id
_entity_poly.type
_entity_poly.pdbx_seq_one_letter_code
_entity_poly.pdbx_strand_id
1 'polypeptide(L)'
;TGREMAVAGAEQVTALGAAMLGAVAAGQSAGGYDSPGEAVAHMAPPPAEVYRPTPEHLAPYNTLYAEYRCLYDYFGRGENNVMKVLRSLRIG
;
A
#
# COMPACT_ATOMS: atom_id res chain seq x y z
N THR A 1 -6.05 3.99 9.73
CA THR A 1 -6.14 2.51 9.55
C THR A 1 -6.01 1.75 10.85
N GLY A 2 -5.32 2.28 11.89
CA GLY A 2 -5.22 1.61 13.19
C GLY A 2 -4.40 0.32 13.16
N ARG A 3 -3.58 0.13 12.13
CA ARG A 3 -2.74 -1.06 11.90
C ARG A 3 -1.28 -0.64 11.89
N GLU A 4 -0.40 -1.57 12.26
CA GLU A 4 1.03 -1.39 12.05
C GLU A 4 1.34 -1.26 10.56
N MET A 5 2.35 -0.44 10.24
CA MET A 5 2.80 -0.21 8.87
C MET A 5 4.30 -0.47 8.81
N ALA A 6 4.68 -1.50 8.05
CA ALA A 6 6.07 -1.87 7.83
C ALA A 6 6.59 -1.20 6.56
N VAL A 7 7.76 -0.56 6.65
CA VAL A 7 8.51 -0.03 5.51
C VAL A 7 9.28 -1.18 4.87
N ALA A 8 9.20 -1.29 3.54
CA ALA A 8 9.92 -2.33 2.81
C ALA A 8 11.42 -2.28 3.13
N GLY A 9 11.99 -3.43 3.47
CA GLY A 9 13.42 -3.55 3.78
C GLY A 9 14.33 -3.59 2.55
N ALA A 10 13.76 -3.79 1.36
CA ALA A 10 14.50 -3.84 0.11
C ALA A 10 14.45 -2.50 -0.61
N GLU A 11 15.59 -2.02 -1.10
CA GLU A 11 15.66 -0.81 -1.93
C GLU A 11 14.99 -1.01 -3.30
N GLN A 12 15.10 -2.22 -3.87
CA GLN A 12 14.55 -2.58 -5.18
C GLN A 12 13.46 -3.66 -5.04
N VAL A 13 12.33 -3.30 -4.39
CA VAL A 13 11.25 -4.23 -4.01
C VAL A 13 10.71 -5.04 -5.20
N THR A 14 10.49 -4.38 -6.35
CA THR A 14 9.99 -5.04 -7.56
C THR A 14 11.00 -6.02 -8.16
N ALA A 15 12.29 -5.65 -8.20
CA ALA A 15 13.34 -6.53 -8.68
C ALA A 15 13.53 -7.74 -7.77
N LEU A 16 13.49 -7.54 -6.44
CA LEU A 16 13.55 -8.63 -5.46
C LEU A 16 12.36 -9.60 -5.64
N GLY A 17 11.15 -9.08 -5.83
CA GLY A 17 9.98 -9.91 -6.10
C GLY A 17 10.11 -10.74 -7.38
N ALA A 18 10.64 -10.14 -8.46
CA ALA A 18 10.92 -10.87 -9.69
C ALA A 18 11.99 -11.96 -9.49
N ALA A 19 13.04 -11.68 -8.73
CA ALA A 19 14.08 -12.65 -8.39
C ALA A 19 13.53 -13.81 -7.55
N MET A 20 12.65 -13.54 -6.58
CA MET A 20 11.96 -14.57 -5.80
C MET A 20 11.14 -15.50 -6.69
N LEU A 21 10.34 -14.94 -7.61
CA LEU A 21 9.57 -15.73 -8.57
C LEU A 21 10.47 -16.51 -9.53
N GLY A 22 11.60 -15.94 -9.96
CA GLY A 22 12.60 -16.64 -10.76
C GLY A 22 13.22 -17.82 -10.02
N ALA A 23 13.53 -17.66 -8.74
CA ALA A 23 14.04 -18.75 -7.89
C ALA A 23 12.98 -19.84 -7.67
N VAL A 24 11.70 -19.48 -7.54
CA VAL A 24 10.61 -20.47 -7.48
C VAL A 24 10.46 -21.23 -8.80
N ALA A 25 10.52 -20.51 -9.93
CA ALA A 25 10.42 -21.12 -11.25
C ALA A 25 11.59 -22.06 -11.58
N ALA A 26 12.78 -21.80 -11.04
CA ALA A 26 13.94 -22.69 -11.16
C ALA A 26 13.74 -24.01 -10.41
N GLY A 27 13.03 -23.99 -9.28
CA GLY A 27 12.83 -25.16 -8.42
C GLY A 27 14.06 -25.53 -7.59
N GLN A 28 13.85 -26.25 -6.49
CA GLN A 28 14.89 -26.61 -5.53
C GLN A 28 16.02 -27.44 -6.17
N SER A 29 15.68 -28.34 -7.11
CA SER A 29 16.65 -29.17 -7.82
C SER A 29 17.71 -28.38 -8.63
N ALA A 30 17.40 -27.13 -8.98
CA ALA A 30 18.30 -26.22 -9.70
C ALA A 30 18.87 -25.09 -8.80
N GLY A 31 18.75 -25.22 -7.47
CA GLY A 31 19.22 -24.22 -6.50
C GLY A 31 18.21 -23.10 -6.20
N GLY A 32 16.95 -23.27 -6.64
CA GLY A 32 15.83 -22.39 -6.33
C GLY A 32 15.01 -22.83 -5.11
N TYR A 33 13.71 -22.52 -5.12
CA TYR A 33 12.74 -22.92 -4.08
C TYR A 33 11.54 -23.59 -4.72
N ASP A 34 10.84 -24.47 -4.00
CA ASP A 34 9.67 -25.16 -4.54
C ASP A 34 8.35 -24.42 -4.21
N SER A 35 8.41 -23.39 -3.36
CA SER A 35 7.24 -22.56 -3.05
C SER A 35 7.58 -21.07 -2.90
N PRO A 36 6.62 -20.17 -3.20
CA PRO A 36 6.75 -18.75 -2.90
C PRO A 36 6.99 -18.46 -1.41
N GLY A 37 6.42 -19.26 -0.51
CA GLY A 37 6.59 -19.09 0.93
C GLY A 37 8.04 -19.29 1.37
N GLU A 38 8.70 -20.33 0.85
CA GLU A 38 10.13 -20.57 1.10
C GLU A 38 11.00 -19.46 0.53
N ALA A 39 10.75 -19.07 -0.73
CA ALA A 39 11.49 -17.98 -1.36
C ALA A 39 11.36 -16.67 -0.56
N VAL A 40 10.16 -16.32 -0.08
CA VAL A 40 9.96 -15.15 0.78
C VAL A 40 10.70 -15.30 2.10
N ALA A 41 10.59 -16.45 2.79
CA ALA A 41 11.23 -16.65 4.08
C ALA A 41 12.76 -16.54 4.04
N HIS A 42 13.38 -16.96 2.93
CA HIS A 42 14.83 -16.92 2.77
C HIS A 42 15.36 -15.64 2.12
N MET A 43 14.58 -15.01 1.22
CA MET A 43 15.06 -13.89 0.40
C MET A 43 14.53 -12.52 0.85
N ALA A 44 13.41 -12.46 1.58
CA ALA A 44 12.84 -11.18 1.98
C ALA A 44 13.64 -10.61 3.17
N PRO A 45 14.15 -9.36 3.08
CA PRO A 45 14.75 -8.72 4.22
C PRO A 45 13.69 -8.38 5.27
N PRO A 46 14.08 -8.24 6.55
CA PRO A 46 13.17 -7.68 7.56
C PRO A 46 12.76 -6.25 7.17
N PRO A 47 11.62 -5.74 7.68
CA PRO A 47 11.23 -4.35 7.49
C PRO A 47 12.34 -3.39 7.92
N ALA A 48 12.55 -2.31 7.14
CA ALA A 48 13.50 -1.26 7.50
C ALA A 48 13.04 -0.49 8.75
N GLU A 49 11.73 -0.29 8.88
CA GLU A 49 11.09 0.39 10.00
C GLU A 49 9.65 -0.11 10.15
N VAL A 50 9.12 -0.09 11.38
CA VAL A 50 7.72 -0.41 11.66
C VAL A 50 7.08 0.73 12.44
N TYR A 51 6.13 1.42 11.80
CA TYR A 51 5.31 2.43 12.45
C TYR A 51 4.13 1.78 13.16
N ARG A 52 3.99 2.07 14.46
CA ARG A 52 2.91 1.54 15.30
C ARG A 52 1.86 2.62 15.55
N PRO A 53 0.56 2.28 15.52
CA PRO A 53 -0.48 3.24 15.81
C PRO A 53 -0.41 3.68 17.29
N THR A 54 -0.50 4.98 17.53
CA THR A 54 -0.74 5.56 18.86
C THR A 54 -2.23 5.42 19.19
N PRO A 55 -2.62 4.59 20.17
CA PRO A 55 -4.04 4.32 20.46
C PRO A 55 -4.87 5.58 20.70
N GLU A 56 -4.27 6.58 21.35
CA GLU A 56 -4.89 7.85 21.72
C GLU A 56 -5.32 8.67 20.48
N HIS A 57 -4.65 8.48 19.34
CA HIS A 57 -4.96 9.22 18.12
C HIS A 57 -6.07 8.57 17.29
N LEU A 58 -6.42 7.31 17.56
CA LEU A 58 -7.35 6.56 16.71
C LEU A 58 -8.76 7.19 16.69
N ALA A 59 -9.29 7.56 17.85
CA ALA A 59 -10.62 8.15 17.96
C ALA A 59 -10.71 9.52 17.26
N PRO A 60 -9.81 10.50 17.51
CA PRO A 60 -9.78 11.75 16.74
C PRO A 60 -9.67 11.54 15.22
N TYR A 61 -8.81 10.64 14.76
CA TYR A 61 -8.67 10.37 13.32
C TYR A 61 -9.91 9.73 12.71
N ASN A 62 -10.65 8.90 13.44
CA ASN A 62 -11.90 8.34 12.95
C ASN A 62 -12.95 9.42 12.70
N THR A 63 -13.06 10.41 13.60
CA THR A 63 -13.95 11.56 13.41
C THR A 63 -13.53 12.38 12.18
N LEU A 64 -12.23 12.70 12.06
CA LEU A 64 -11.71 13.42 10.89
C LEU A 64 -11.96 12.66 9.59
N TYR A 65 -11.80 11.33 9.61
CA TYR A 65 -12.04 10.49 8.44
C TYR A 65 -13.53 10.48 8.05
N ALA A 66 -14.45 10.49 9.01
CA ALA A 66 -15.89 10.60 8.72
C ALA A 66 -16.23 11.92 8.01
N GLU A 67 -15.69 13.05 8.46
CA GLU A 67 -15.90 14.34 7.79
C GLU A 67 -15.25 14.38 6.40
N TYR A 68 -14.03 13.84 6.26
CA TYR A 68 -13.40 13.67 4.97
C TYR A 68 -14.26 12.84 4.01
N ARG A 69 -14.90 11.77 4.49
CA ARG A 69 -15.80 10.92 3.71
C ARG A 69 -17.01 11.69 3.21
N CYS A 70 -17.63 12.53 4.04
CA CYS A 70 -18.72 13.41 3.63
C CYS A 70 -18.29 14.32 2.47
N LEU A 71 -17.13 14.97 2.58
CA LEU A 71 -16.60 15.84 1.52
C LEU A 71 -16.24 15.05 0.25
N TYR A 72 -15.64 13.88 0.42
CA TYR A 72 -15.30 12.98 -0.69
C TYR A 72 -16.55 12.56 -1.46
N ASP A 73 -17.62 12.20 -0.77
CA ASP A 73 -18.87 11.79 -1.42
C ASP A 73 -19.55 13.00 -2.11
N TYR A 74 -19.62 14.15 -1.43
CA TYR A 74 -20.21 15.38 -1.97
C TYR A 74 -19.54 15.83 -3.29
N PHE A 75 -18.22 15.98 -3.28
CA PHE A 75 -17.48 16.47 -4.44
C PHE A 75 -17.10 15.37 -5.45
N GLY A 76 -17.00 14.11 -5.01
CA GLY A 76 -16.44 13.01 -5.80
C GLY A 76 -17.47 12.05 -6.39
N ARG A 77 -18.67 11.91 -5.79
CA ARG A 77 -19.71 10.97 -6.24
C ARG A 77 -20.88 11.58 -6.99
N GLY A 78 -20.83 12.88 -7.26
CA GLY A 78 -21.74 13.55 -8.18
C GLY A 78 -22.91 14.29 -7.53
N GLU A 79 -22.98 14.36 -6.21
CA GLU A 79 -23.90 15.28 -5.51
C GLU A 79 -23.59 16.74 -5.88
N ASN A 80 -22.31 17.08 -5.99
CA ASN A 80 -21.86 18.36 -6.52
C ASN A 80 -20.69 18.19 -7.51
N ASN A 81 -20.97 18.41 -8.80
CA ASN A 81 -19.98 18.30 -9.86
C ASN A 81 -19.11 19.57 -10.07
N VAL A 82 -19.12 20.51 -9.11
CA VAL A 82 -18.40 21.80 -9.21
C VAL A 82 -16.93 21.65 -9.62
N MET A 83 -16.22 20.63 -9.12
CA MET A 83 -14.82 20.41 -9.50
C MET A 83 -14.65 20.14 -11.00
N LYS A 84 -15.58 19.38 -11.62
CA LYS A 84 -15.55 19.11 -13.07
C LYS A 84 -15.91 20.36 -13.88
N VAL A 85 -16.91 21.13 -13.42
CA VAL A 85 -17.35 22.38 -14.07
C VAL A 85 -16.22 23.42 -14.07
N LEU A 86 -15.58 23.65 -12.92
CA LEU A 86 -14.47 24.60 -12.83
C LEU A 86 -13.28 24.15 -13.69
N ARG A 87 -13.00 22.84 -13.76
CA ARG A 87 -11.96 22.32 -14.65
C ARG A 87 -12.27 22.58 -16.12
N SER A 88 -13.52 22.44 -16.57
CA SER A 88 -13.87 22.72 -17.97
C SER A 88 -13.76 24.21 -18.31
N LEU A 89 -14.12 25.10 -17.38
CA LEU A 89 -14.01 26.55 -17.57
C LEU A 89 -12.56 27.05 -17.61
N ARG A 90 -11.62 26.33 -17.02
CA ARG A 90 -10.18 26.68 -17.06
C ARG A 90 -9.50 26.30 -18.38
N ILE A 91 -10.05 25.32 -19.10
CA ILE A 91 -9.43 24.73 -20.31
C ILE A 91 -9.99 25.38 -21.59
N GLY A 92 -11.09 26.13 -21.50
CA GLY A 92 -11.58 27.01 -22.57
C GLY A 92 -11.06 28.43 -22.39
#